data_AF-A0A1G1HYS6-F1
#
_entry.id   AF-A0A1G1HYS6-F1
#
_cell.length_a   1.000
_cell.length_b   1.000
_cell.length_c   1.000
_cell.angle_alpha   90.00
_cell.angle_beta   90.00
_cell.angle_gamma   90.00
#
_symmetry.space_group_name_H-M   'P 1'
#
loop_
_entity.id
_entity.type
_entity.pdbx_description
1 polymer ?
#
loop_
_entity_poly.entity_id
_entity_poly.type
_entity_poly.pdbx_seq_one_letter_code
_entity_poly.pdbx_strand_id
1 'polypeptide(L)' 'ELAEQRKPLVITQNGEAKAVLQDVASYEETQETMAMLKILALGNRQIEEGRVVSAKVALKRLREKKARG' A
#
# COMPACT_ATOMS: atom_id res chain seq x y z
N GLU A 1 -13.01 2.58 -23.28
CA GLU A 1 -14.05 2.32 -22.26
C GLU A 1 -13.53 2.01 -20.84
N LEU A 2 -13.04 0.80 -20.52
CA LEU A 2 -12.56 0.46 -19.15
C LEU A 2 -11.44 1.40 -18.65
N ALA A 3 -10.40 1.61 -19.45
CA ALA A 3 -9.26 2.47 -19.08
C ALA A 3 -9.60 3.97 -19.05
N GLU A 4 -10.58 4.41 -19.84
CA GLU A 4 -11.01 5.82 -19.92
C GLU A 4 -11.93 6.20 -18.77
N GLN A 5 -12.80 5.28 -18.35
CA GLN A 5 -13.77 5.53 -17.28
C GLN A 5 -13.26 5.07 -15.90
N ARG A 6 -12.22 4.23 -15.84
CA ARG A 6 -11.67 3.59 -14.62
C ARG A 6 -12.74 2.95 -13.72
N LYS A 7 -13.81 2.44 -14.33
CA LYS A 7 -14.88 1.73 -13.63
C LYS A 7 -14.74 0.24 -13.90
N PRO A 8 -14.61 -0.61 -12.87
CA PRO A 8 -14.54 -2.06 -13.07
C PRO A 8 -15.87 -2.61 -13.57
N LEU A 9 -15.81 -3.65 -14.39
CA LEU A 9 -16.97 -4.42 -14.85
C LEU A 9 -17.09 -5.70 -14.02
N VAL A 10 -18.31 -6.03 -13.58
CA VAL A 10 -18.60 -7.25 -12.83
C VAL A 10 -19.25 -8.27 -13.75
N ILE A 11 -18.70 -9.48 -13.81
CA ILE A 11 -19.25 -10.60 -14.58
C ILE A 11 -20.07 -11.47 -13.63
N THR A 12 -21.35 -11.64 -13.93
CA THR A 12 -22.28 -12.47 -13.14
C THR A 12 -22.66 -13.76 -13.84
N GLN A 13 -22.83 -14.85 -13.10
CA GLN A 13 -23.43 -16.10 -13.59
C GLN A 13 -24.62 -16.47 -12.70
N ASN A 14 -25.78 -16.70 -13.29
CA ASN A 14 -27.05 -16.97 -12.58
C ASN A 14 -27.41 -15.89 -11.52
N GLY A 15 -27.06 -14.63 -11.79
CA GLY A 15 -27.30 -13.51 -10.87
C GLY A 15 -26.23 -13.32 -9.79
N GLU A 16 -25.21 -14.19 -9.70
CA GLU A 16 -24.12 -14.07 -8.73
C GLU A 16 -22.85 -13.52 -9.37
N ALA A 17 -22.17 -12.58 -8.70
CA ALA A 17 -20.86 -12.09 -9.14
C ALA A 17 -19.80 -13.20 -9.09
N LYS A 18 -19.06 -13.40 -10.19
CA LYS A 18 -18.01 -14.43 -10.32
C LYS A 18 -16.63 -13.86 -10.65
N ALA A 19 -16.56 -12.75 -11.36
CA ALA A 19 -15.30 -12.10 -11.70
C ALA A 19 -15.46 -10.58 -11.83
N VAL A 20 -14.32 -9.88 -11.72
CA VAL A 20 -14.23 -8.43 -11.94
C VAL A 20 -13.15 -8.19 -12.98
N LEU A 21 -13.49 -7.50 -14.06
CA LEU A 21 -12.55 -7.00 -15.06
C LEU A 21 -12.27 -5.52 -14.77
N GLN A 22 -11.00 -5.17 -14.63
CA GLN A 22 -10.56 -3.79 -14.37
C GLN A 22 -9.30 -3.49 -15.17
N ASP A 23 -8.99 -2.22 -15.36
CA ASP A 23 -7.73 -1.83 -16.00
C ASP A 23 -6.53 -2.11 -15.07
N VAL A 24 -5.40 -2.47 -15.69
CA VAL A 24 -4.20 -2.88 -14.96
C VAL A 24 -3.64 -1.74 -14.11
N ALA A 25 -3.67 -0.50 -14.61
CA ALA A 25 -3.16 0.65 -13.87
C ALA A 25 -3.94 0.89 -12.56
N SER A 26 -5.28 0.84 -12.59
CA SER A 26 -6.11 0.97 -11.39
C SER A 26 -5.92 -0.21 -10.42
N TYR A 27 -5.68 -1.42 -10.94
CA TYR A 27 -5.33 -2.57 -10.11
C TYR A 27 -4.00 -2.36 -9.38
N GLU A 28 -2.96 -1.92 -10.10
CA GLU A 28 -1.64 -1.63 -9.54
C GLU A 28 -1.69 -0.49 -8.50
N GLU A 29 -2.38 0.61 -8.81
CA GLU A 29 -2.60 1.73 -7.88
C GLU A 29 -3.30 1.27 -6.59
N THR A 30 -4.27 0.36 -6.72
CA THR A 30 -4.95 -0.25 -5.56
C THR A 30 -3.98 -1.12 -4.75
N GLN A 31 -3.13 -1.92 -5.39
CA GLN A 31 -2.14 -2.74 -4.70
C GLN A 31 -1.10 -1.88 -3.95
N GLU A 32 -0.61 -0.80 -4.56
CA GLU A 32 0.31 0.14 -3.93
C GLU A 32 -0.33 0.83 -2.72
N THR A 33 -1.57 1.29 -2.87
CA THR A 33 -2.34 1.90 -1.77
C THR A 33 -2.50 0.91 -0.61
N MET A 34 -2.86 -0.34 -0.90
CA MET A 34 -2.98 -1.39 0.11
C MET A 34 -1.64 -1.72 0.79
N ALA A 35 -0.53 -1.69 0.05
CA ALA A 35 0.79 -1.86 0.63
C ALA A 35 1.13 -0.71 1.59
N MET A 36 0.85 0.54 1.21
CA MET A 36 1.04 1.71 2.07
C MET A 36 0.19 1.61 3.35
N LEU A 37 -1.09 1.26 3.23
CA LEU A 37 -1.98 1.09 4.39
C LEU A 37 -1.47 -0.01 5.33
N LYS A 38 -0.91 -1.11 4.81
CA LYS A 38 -0.27 -2.15 5.64
C LYS A 38 0.95 -1.61 6.40
N ILE A 39 1.79 -0.80 5.74
CA ILE A 39 2.96 -0.17 6.37
C ILE A 39 2.50 0.75 7.51
N LEU A 40 1.47 1.57 7.28
CA LEU A 40 0.92 2.47 8.31
C LEU A 40 0.31 1.70 9.48
N ALA A 41 -0.48 0.65 9.21
CA ALA A 41 -1.05 -0.19 10.26
C ALA A 41 0.02 -0.88 11.10
N LEU A 42 1.08 -1.39 10.47
CA LEU A 42 2.24 -1.95 11.17
C LEU A 42 2.95 -0.90 12.02
N GLY A 43 3.15 0.31 11.47
CA GLY A 43 3.75 1.44 12.18
C GLY A 43 2.95 1.83 13.43
N ASN A 44 1.62 1.95 13.31
CA ASN A 44 0.74 2.24 14.44
C ASN A 44 0.88 1.20 15.54
N ARG A 45 0.88 -0.09 15.19
CA ARG A 45 1.09 -1.18 16.17
C ARG A 45 2.46 -1.07 16.85
N GLN A 46 3.53 -0.80 16.09
CA GLN A 46 4.87 -0.60 16.67
C GLN A 46 4.92 0.58 17.65
N ILE A 47 4.17 1.65 17.40
CA ILE A 47 4.04 2.79 18.32
C ILE A 47 3.35 2.35 19.62
N GLU A 48 2.21 1.64 19.52
CA GLU A 48 1.46 1.13 20.68
C GLU A 48 2.32 0.20 21.55
N GLU A 49 3.17 -0.62 20.93
CA GLU A 49 4.09 -1.53 21.61
C GLU A 49 5.40 -0.85 22.08
N GLY A 50 5.53 0.47 21.92
CA GLY A 50 6.71 1.23 22.32
C GLY A 50 7.98 0.93 21.49
N ARG A 51 7.84 0.26 20.34
CA ARG A 51 8.95 -0.05 19.41
C ARG A 51 9.30 1.16 18.54
N VAL A 52 9.66 2.26 19.20
CA VAL A 52 9.98 3.54 18.58
C VAL A 52 11.42 3.96 18.85
N VAL A 53 11.94 4.85 18.01
CA VAL A 53 13.22 5.54 18.24
C VAL A 53 13.01 7.04 18.10
N SER A 54 13.77 7.83 18.86
CA SER A 54 13.70 9.28 18.71
C SER A 54 14.22 9.72 17.33
N ALA A 55 13.67 10.81 16.80
CA ALA A 55 14.08 11.37 15.52
C ALA A 55 15.60 11.66 15.46
N LYS A 56 16.19 12.12 16.57
CA LYS A 56 17.64 12.36 16.70
C LYS A 56 18.45 11.08 16.44
N VAL A 57 18.03 9.95 17.02
CA VAL A 57 18.71 8.66 16.84
C VAL A 57 18.53 8.15 15.42
N ALA A 58 17.32 8.25 14.86
CA ALA A 58 17.04 7.83 13.48
C ALA A 58 17.89 8.60 12.46
N LEU A 59 17.96 9.94 12.56
CA LEU A 59 18.74 10.79 11.67
C LEU A 59 20.25 10.49 11.77
N LYS A 60 20.76 10.23 12.97
CA LYS A 60 22.16 9.81 13.16
C LYS A 60 22.46 8.52 12.38
N ARG A 61 21.63 7.49 12.53
CA ARG A 61 21.78 6.19 11.84
C ARG A 61 21.77 6.34 10.31
N LEU A 62 20.88 7.19 9.77
CA LEU A 62 20.81 7.46 8.33
C LEU A 62 22.08 8.12 7.79
N ARG A 63 22.63 9.11 8.50
CA ARG A 63 23.88 9.77 8.13
C ARG A 63 25.07 8.82 8.14
N GLU A 64 25.17 7.98 9.17
CA GLU A 64 26.21 6.95 9.27
C GLU A 64 26.11 5.92 8.14
N LYS A 65 24.89 5.51 7.76
CA LYS A 65 24.70 4.60 6.62
C LYS A 65 25.15 5.23 5.30
N LYS A 66 24.83 6.52 5.08
CA LYS A 66 25.27 7.27 3.89
C LYS A 66 26.79 7.46 3.83
N ALA A 67 27.47 7.60 4.97
CA ALA A 67 28.92 7.76 5.00
C ALA A 67 29.70 6.44 4.77
N ARG A 68 29.01 5.28 4.88
CA ARG A 68 29.60 3.95 4.67
C ARG A 68 29.40 3.40 3.25
N GLY A 69 28.57 4.04 2.42
CA GLY A 69 28.36 3.70 1.02
C GLY A 69 28.95 4.76 0.13
#